data_AF-A0A937F005-F1
#
_entry.id   AF-A0A937F005-F1
#
_cell.length_a   1.000
_cell.length_b   1.000
_cell.length_c   1.000
_cell.angle_alpha   90.00
_cell.angle_beta   90.00
_cell.angle_gamma   90.00
#
_symmetry.space_group_name_H-M   'P 1'
#
loop_
_entity.id
_entity.type
_entity.pdbx_description
1 polymer ?
#
loop_
_entity_poly.entity_id
_entity_poly.type
_entity_poly.pdbx_seq_one_letter_code
_entity_poly.pdbx_strand_id
1 'polypeptide(L)' 'MGKVPVSKVAELRKAAQLTQLELAQAVGVTESTIANWEKGRNALVWFERVAKLCKTLDCSPEDLIGYVDALETGEQ' A
#
# COMPACT_ATOMS: atom_id res chain seq x y z
N MET A 1 7.68 26.98 4.99
CA MET A 1 7.24 26.39 3.71
C MET A 1 7.07 24.88 3.93
N GLY A 2 5.84 24.36 3.97
CA GLY A 2 5.58 22.94 4.20
C GLY A 2 5.87 22.09 2.95
N LYS A 3 6.28 20.84 3.12
CA LYS A 3 6.38 19.88 2.01
C LYS A 3 4.97 19.37 1.66
N VAL A 4 4.63 19.35 0.36
CA VAL A 4 3.37 18.78 -0.12
C VAL A 4 3.64 17.35 -0.63
N PRO A 5 2.97 16.31 -0.11
CA PRO A 5 3.17 14.95 -0.59
C PRO A 5 2.60 14.79 -2.01
N VAL A 6 3.30 14.02 -2.84
CA VAL A 6 2.88 13.64 -4.20
C VAL A 6 3.03 12.13 -4.38
N SER A 7 2.22 11.54 -5.26
CA SER A 7 2.28 10.10 -5.51
C SER A 7 3.44 9.75 -6.40
N LYS A 8 4.20 8.72 -5.99
CA LYS A 8 5.29 8.13 -6.79
C LYS A 8 4.91 6.81 -7.45
N VAL A 9 3.67 6.36 -7.30
CA VAL A 9 3.22 5.05 -7.80
C VAL A 9 3.43 4.91 -9.31
N ALA A 10 3.13 5.96 -10.09
CA ALA A 10 3.29 5.94 -11.54
C ALA A 10 4.76 5.83 -11.99
N GLU A 11 5.66 6.51 -11.28
CA GLU A 11 7.10 6.48 -11.54
C GLU A 11 7.66 5.08 -11.27
N LEU A 12 7.35 4.52 -10.11
CA LEU A 12 7.81 3.19 -9.69
C LEU A 12 7.26 2.07 -10.59
N ARG A 13 5.98 2.13 -10.94
CA ARG A 13 5.36 1.18 -11.86
C ARG A 13 6.04 1.19 -13.24
N LYS A 14 6.29 2.38 -13.80
CA LYS A 14 6.96 2.52 -15.10
C LYS A 14 8.41 2.04 -15.04
N ALA A 15 9.13 2.29 -13.94
CA ALA A 15 10.47 1.77 -13.72
C ALA A 15 10.48 0.22 -13.66
N ALA A 16 9.41 -0.38 -13.15
CA ALA A 16 9.18 -1.83 -13.18
C ALA A 16 8.62 -2.36 -14.52
N GLN A 17 8.45 -1.50 -15.54
CA GLN A 17 7.90 -1.83 -16.85
C GLN A 17 6.48 -2.43 -16.84
N LEU A 18 5.67 -2.11 -15.83
CA LEU A 18 4.29 -2.58 -15.69
C LEU A 18 3.28 -1.57 -16.24
N THR A 19 2.18 -2.05 -16.81
CA THR A 19 0.95 -1.28 -17.05
C THR A 19 0.13 -1.14 -15.76
N GLN A 20 -0.84 -0.21 -15.73
CA GLN A 20 -1.71 -0.05 -14.56
C GLN A 20 -2.50 -1.33 -14.26
N LEU A 21 -2.95 -2.04 -15.30
CA LEU A 21 -3.65 -3.32 -15.18
C LEU A 21 -2.75 -4.42 -14.60
N GLU A 22 -1.51 -4.56 -15.06
CA GLU A 22 -0.58 -5.58 -14.55
C GLU A 22 -0.22 -5.34 -13.08
N LEU A 23 0.02 -4.07 -12.69
CA LEU A 23 0.24 -3.75 -11.28
C LEU A 23 -1.00 -4.07 -10.44
N ALA A 24 -2.19 -3.72 -10.94
CA ALA A 24 -3.44 -3.98 -10.24
C ALA A 24 -3.66 -5.48 -9.99
N GLN A 25 -3.38 -6.32 -10.99
CA GLN A 25 -3.43 -7.78 -10.87
C GLN A 25 -2.42 -8.30 -9.85
N ALA A 26 -1.17 -7.80 -9.89
CA ALA A 26 -0.11 -8.24 -8.99
C ALA A 26 -0.41 -7.95 -7.51
N VAL A 27 -1.06 -6.83 -7.21
CA VAL A 27 -1.41 -6.43 -5.83
C VAL A 27 -2.85 -6.76 -5.42
N GLY A 28 -3.65 -7.37 -6.29
CA GLY A 28 -5.02 -7.79 -5.98
C GLY A 28 -6.04 -6.65 -5.87
N VAL A 29 -5.90 -5.59 -6.69
CA VAL A 29 -6.85 -4.46 -6.75
C VAL A 29 -7.32 -4.21 -8.18
N THR A 30 -8.18 -3.21 -8.38
CA THR A 30 -8.64 -2.81 -9.72
C THR A 30 -7.66 -1.82 -10.38
N GLU A 31 -7.63 -1.79 -11.72
CA GLU A 31 -6.87 -0.79 -12.48
C GLU A 31 -7.26 0.66 -12.09
N SER A 32 -8.55 0.89 -11.83
CA SER A 32 -9.06 2.18 -11.35
C SER A 32 -8.49 2.57 -9.98
N THR A 33 -8.25 1.59 -9.10
CA THR A 33 -7.59 1.80 -7.81
C THR A 33 -6.15 2.30 -8.01
N ILE A 34 -5.38 1.66 -8.89
CA ILE A 34 -4.03 2.10 -9.25
C ILE A 34 -4.05 3.52 -9.85
N ALA A 35 -4.94 3.78 -10.81
CA ALA A 35 -5.07 5.11 -11.40
C ALA A 35 -5.40 6.20 -10.35
N ASN A 36 -6.21 5.87 -9.35
CA ASN A 36 -6.51 6.77 -8.22
C ASN A 36 -5.31 7.00 -7.30
N TRP A 37 -4.51 5.96 -7.04
CA TRP A 37 -3.26 6.08 -6.27
C TRP A 37 -2.24 6.95 -7.00
N GLU A 38 -2.11 6.81 -8.33
CA GLU A 38 -1.22 7.63 -9.16
C GLU A 38 -1.63 9.10 -9.19
N LYS A 39 -2.94 9.40 -9.20
CA LYS A 39 -3.46 10.77 -9.15
C LYS A 39 -3.29 11.46 -7.80
N GLY A 40 -2.78 10.76 -6.79
CA GLY A 40 -2.45 11.35 -5.50
C GLY A 40 -3.66 11.79 -4.67
N ARG A 41 -4.80 11.11 -4.81
CA ARG A 41 -5.99 11.35 -3.97
C ARG A 41 -5.82 10.72 -2.58
N ASN A 42 -6.92 10.40 -1.88
CA ASN A 42 -7.01 9.79 -0.53
C ASN A 42 -5.90 8.78 -0.15
N ALA A 43 -5.34 8.05 -1.12
CA ALA A 43 -4.20 7.16 -0.94
C ALA A 43 -2.94 7.83 -0.37
N LEU A 44 -2.65 9.10 -0.70
CA LEU A 44 -1.46 9.79 -0.16
C LEU A 44 -1.52 9.99 1.35
N VAL A 45 -2.71 10.35 1.85
CA VAL A 45 -2.94 10.50 3.29
C VAL A 45 -2.70 9.17 4.01
N TRP A 46 -3.13 8.07 3.39
CA TRP A 46 -2.87 6.73 3.92
C TRP A 46 -1.39 6.35 3.88
N PHE A 47 -0.71 6.51 2.74
CA PHE A 47 0.73 6.19 2.61
C PHE A 47 1.59 6.99 3.59
N GLU A 48 1.29 8.28 3.80
CA GLU A 48 2.00 9.11 4.76
C GLU A 48 1.79 8.62 6.20
N ARG A 49 0.58 8.19 6.56
CA ARG A 49 0.29 7.63 7.88
C ARG A 49 1.01 6.31 8.11
N VAL A 50 0.98 5.39 7.14
CA VAL A 50 1.70 4.11 7.23
C VAL A 50 3.20 4.35 7.34
N ALA A 51 3.77 5.25 6.53
CA ALA A 51 5.19 5.58 6.61
C ALA A 51 5.59 6.17 7.98
N LYS A 52 4.74 7.03 8.56
CA LYS A 52 4.94 7.55 9.92
C LYS A 52 4.84 6.46 10.97
N LEU A 53 3.89 5.53 10.82
CA LEU A 53 3.69 4.40 11.73
C LEU A 53 4.93 3.49 11.73
N CYS A 54 5.34 3.01 10.55
CA CYS A 54 6.57 2.21 10.37
C CYS A 54 7.79 2.89 10.98
N LYS A 55 7.98 4.19 10.71
CA LYS A 55 9.09 4.97 11.28
C LYS A 55 9.05 5.08 12.81
N THR A 56 7.85 5.17 13.39
CA THR A 56 7.68 5.32 14.85
C THR A 56 7.89 4.01 15.58
N LEU A 57 7.51 2.90 14.96
CA LEU A 57 7.62 1.56 15.52
C LEU A 57 8.92 0.83 15.15
N ASP A 58 9.77 1.47 14.34
CA ASP A 58 10.99 0.88 13.78
C ASP A 58 10.73 -0.47 13.08
N CYS A 59 9.70 -0.49 12.22
CA CYS A 59 9.26 -1.68 11.50
C CYS A 59 8.97 -1.39 10.03
N SER A 60 8.80 -2.45 9.25
CA SER A 60 8.35 -2.43 7.87
C SER A 60 6.81 -2.56 7.79
N PRO A 61 6.16 -2.21 6.66
CA PRO A 61 4.70 -2.34 6.51
C PRO A 61 4.18 -3.77 6.70
N GLU A 62 4.95 -4.79 6.33
CA GLU A 62 4.62 -6.21 6.50
C GLU A 62 4.56 -6.62 7.98
N ASP A 63 5.35 -6.00 8.84
CA ASP A 63 5.31 -6.22 10.30
C ASP A 63 4.00 -5.74 10.94
N LEU A 64 3.24 -4.87 10.25
CA LEU A 64 1.93 -4.38 10.73
C LEU A 64 0.81 -5.41 10.53
N ILE A 65 1.07 -6.53 9.86
CA ILE A 65 0.07 -7.52 9.49
C ILE A 65 0.33 -8.81 10.26
N GLY A 66 -0.61 -9.18 11.13
CA GLY A 66 -0.64 -10.50 11.77
C GLY A 66 -1.67 -11.40 11.10
N TYR A 67 -1.27 -12.64 10.80
CA TYR A 67 -2.20 -13.69 10.38
C TYR A 67 -2.42 -14.62 11.56
N VAL A 68 -3.68 -14.79 11.97
CA VAL A 68 -4.06 -15.83 12.92
C VAL A 68 -4.71 -16.96 12.13
N ASP A 69 -4.32 -18.19 12.42
CA ASP A 69 -5.00 -19.34 11.85
C ASP A 69 -6.47 -19.32 12.28
N ALA A 70 -7.36 -19.59 11.32
CA ALA A 70 -8.74 -19.83 11.64
C ALA A 70 -8.83 -21.18 12.35
N LEU A 71 -8.98 -21.11 13.67
CA LEU A 71 -9.40 -22.17 14.62
C LEU A 71 -8.28 -22.97 15.29
N GLU A 72 -8.08 -22.71 16.58
CA GLU A 72 -8.25 -23.78 17.57
C GLU A 72 -9.58 -23.54 18.32
N THR A 73 -10.72 -23.72 17.65
CA THR A 73 -11.93 -24.13 18.37
C THR A 73 -11.78 -25.62 18.65
N GLY A 74 -10.98 -25.94 19.66
CA GLY A 74 -11.00 -27.25 20.28
C GLY A 74 -12.30 -27.39 21.05
N GLU A 75 -13.29 -28.05 20.45
CA GLU A 75 -14.27 -28.80 21.23
C GLU A 75 -13.52 -29.93 21.94
N GLN A 76 -13.37 -29.82 23.26
CA GLN A 76 -13.36 -30.94 24.20
C GLN A 76 -14.15 -30.55 25.45
#